data_AF-A0A3M7LXL6-F1
#
_entry.id   AF-A0A3M7LXL6-F1
#
_cell.length_a   1.000
_cell.length_b   1.000
_cell.length_c   1.000
_cell.angle_alpha   90.00
_cell.angle_beta   90.00
_cell.angle_gamma   90.00
#
_symmetry.space_group_name_H-M   'P 1'
#
loop_
_entity.id
_entity.type
_entity.pdbx_description
1 polymer ?
#
loop_
_entity_poly.entity_id
_entity_poly.type
_entity_poly.pdbx_seq_one_letter_code
_entity_poly.pdbx_strand_id
1 'polypeptide(L)'
;MPLTSSVTPLPPHLPNGYTPAHHVGSPPTSFKNPWPSYKSNGIVSAIRTRFTTPKNFVPVPTDRVGLVKVCKPDFSLATTTPTGLKATWIGHASFLIETPASADSSSRGMRILLDPVWSDRVGPYGLVGPVRFTPPPCSIDELPDIDAVAISHDHYDHLDLETLRKLNDKQHGDLRFFCGLGVKAVLVGLGVGIRAHQVDELDWWDGVTVSKPGVASVELVCTPAQHRSGRSPWSFDQTLWCSWVVKAPSASAKDNDKSLFFAGDTGYCTVSSNDEFSHHSAPHPPCPAFKHIGELHGPFDLALLPIGCFKPRAVLSPQHACPEDSLAIHRDVKSRKSIGMHFGTFRGAYSAEFEPVTEPSERWREGAEKDGLEWGKEVGLCDIGESVVV
;
A
#
# COMPACT_ATOMS: atom_id res chain seq x y z
N MET A 1 25.58 1.43 14.14
CA MET A 1 25.13 2.14 15.35
C MET A 1 23.80 1.56 15.78
N PRO A 2 23.44 1.58 17.07
CA PRO A 2 22.09 1.21 17.49
C PRO A 2 21.08 2.15 16.84
N LEU A 3 19.86 1.65 16.57
CA LEU A 3 18.76 2.49 16.13
C LEU A 3 18.42 3.49 17.23
N THR A 4 18.13 4.74 16.85
CA THR A 4 17.65 5.77 17.77
C THR A 4 16.19 5.55 18.14
N SER A 5 15.44 4.86 17.28
CA SER A 5 14.05 4.48 17.54
C SER A 5 13.93 3.27 18.48
N SER A 6 12.88 3.23 19.28
CA SER A 6 12.42 2.05 20.02
C SER A 6 11.08 1.55 19.46
N VAL A 7 10.82 0.26 19.64
CA VAL A 7 9.59 -0.43 19.22
C VAL A 7 9.07 -1.19 20.43
N THR A 8 7.78 -1.03 20.71
CA THR A 8 7.09 -1.74 21.80
C THR A 8 5.83 -2.40 21.24
N PRO A 9 5.62 -3.72 21.45
CA PRO A 9 4.41 -4.39 20.99
C PRO A 9 3.14 -3.80 21.59
N LEU A 10 2.10 -3.68 20.77
CA LEU A 10 0.74 -3.40 21.22
C LEU A 10 0.03 -4.70 21.59
N PRO A 11 -0.98 -4.64 22.47
CA PRO A 11 -1.89 -5.76 22.65
C PRO A 11 -2.55 -6.14 21.32
N PRO A 12 -2.70 -7.44 21.00
CA PRO A 12 -3.35 -7.85 19.76
C PRO A 12 -4.82 -7.46 19.77
N HIS A 13 -5.28 -6.81 18.71
CA HIS A 13 -6.68 -6.42 18.51
C HIS A 13 -7.29 -7.34 17.45
N LEU A 14 -7.85 -8.46 17.91
CA LEU A 14 -8.34 -9.53 17.03
C LEU A 14 -9.85 -9.39 16.78
N PRO A 15 -10.32 -9.71 15.56
CA PRO A 15 -11.75 -9.92 15.33
C PRO A 15 -12.31 -11.05 16.22
N ASN A 16 -13.60 -10.96 16.56
CA ASN A 16 -14.27 -12.03 17.30
C ASN A 16 -14.19 -13.36 16.53
N GLY A 17 -13.74 -14.41 17.21
CA GLY A 17 -13.57 -15.74 16.58
C GLY A 17 -12.40 -15.82 15.61
N TYR A 18 -11.45 -14.88 15.66
CA TYR A 18 -10.24 -14.92 14.85
C TYR A 18 -9.47 -16.24 15.03
N THR A 19 -9.02 -16.77 13.90
CA THR A 19 -8.05 -17.87 13.82
C THR A 19 -6.98 -17.47 12.80
N PRO A 20 -5.72 -17.89 12.97
CA PRO A 20 -4.65 -17.64 12.00
C PRO A 20 -4.80 -18.56 10.77
N ALA A 21 -5.99 -18.57 10.16
CA ALA A 21 -6.35 -19.47 9.06
C ALA A 21 -5.54 -19.19 7.77
N HIS A 22 -4.84 -18.06 7.71
CA HIS A 22 -3.91 -17.70 6.65
C HIS A 22 -2.56 -18.43 6.77
N HIS A 23 -2.21 -18.99 7.92
CA HIS A 23 -0.97 -19.77 8.09
C HIS A 23 -1.05 -21.14 7.42
N VAL A 24 0.04 -21.54 6.79
CA VAL A 24 0.25 -22.91 6.27
C VAL A 24 1.48 -23.52 6.95
N GLY A 25 1.23 -24.47 7.85
CA GLY A 25 2.24 -25.07 8.73
C GLY A 25 2.27 -24.45 10.13
N SER A 26 3.04 -25.04 11.05
CA SER A 26 3.30 -24.50 12.39
C SER A 26 4.73 -24.85 12.82
N PRO A 27 5.68 -23.87 12.86
CA PRO A 27 5.51 -22.47 12.44
C PRO A 27 5.14 -22.33 10.94
N PRO A 28 4.51 -21.21 10.53
CA PRO A 28 4.12 -21.02 9.13
C PRO A 28 5.33 -21.05 8.21
N THR A 29 5.20 -21.78 7.10
CA THR A 29 6.20 -21.86 6.01
C THR A 29 5.72 -21.15 4.74
N SER A 30 4.42 -20.88 4.66
CA SER A 30 3.75 -20.14 3.60
C SER A 30 2.40 -19.63 4.12
N PHE A 31 1.73 -18.84 3.30
CA PHE A 31 0.48 -18.16 3.61
C PHE A 31 -0.58 -18.42 2.54
N LYS A 32 -1.84 -18.20 2.88
CA LYS A 32 -2.97 -18.32 1.95
C LYS A 32 -4.05 -17.31 2.29
N ASN A 33 -4.85 -16.95 1.29
CA ASN A 33 -6.10 -16.23 1.53
C ASN A 33 -7.14 -17.20 2.12
N PRO A 34 -7.68 -16.92 3.32
CA PRO A 34 -8.60 -17.84 3.99
C PRO A 34 -10.07 -17.64 3.60
N TRP A 35 -10.40 -16.60 2.83
CA TRP A 35 -11.78 -16.19 2.57
C TRP A 35 -12.34 -16.72 1.25
N PRO A 36 -13.67 -16.99 1.17
CA PRO A 36 -14.33 -17.41 -0.06
C PRO A 36 -14.25 -16.40 -1.22
N SER A 37 -13.99 -15.14 -0.91
CA SER A 37 -13.76 -14.05 -1.88
C SER A 37 -12.51 -14.26 -2.72
N TYR A 38 -11.58 -15.12 -2.30
CA TYR A 38 -10.37 -15.46 -3.04
C TYR A 38 -10.49 -16.81 -3.73
N LYS A 39 -10.25 -16.82 -5.05
CA LYS A 39 -10.08 -18.05 -5.81
C LYS A 39 -8.83 -17.96 -6.68
N SER A 40 -7.90 -18.87 -6.44
CA SER A 40 -6.67 -18.95 -7.23
C SER A 40 -7.01 -19.24 -8.70
N ASN A 41 -6.48 -18.41 -9.59
CA ASN A 41 -6.56 -18.64 -11.01
C ASN A 41 -5.54 -19.72 -11.41
N GLY A 42 -6.05 -20.89 -11.78
CA GLY A 42 -5.22 -21.98 -12.28
C GLY A 42 -4.57 -21.65 -13.63
N ILE A 43 -3.56 -22.43 -14.00
CA ILE A 43 -2.79 -22.31 -15.27
C ILE A 43 -3.71 -22.20 -16.50
N VAL A 44 -4.86 -22.87 -16.50
CA VAL A 44 -5.86 -22.81 -17.57
C VAL A 44 -6.43 -21.41 -17.77
N SER A 45 -6.71 -20.67 -16.69
CA SER A 45 -7.22 -19.29 -16.75
C SER A 45 -6.17 -18.34 -17.34
N ALA A 46 -4.91 -18.49 -16.95
CA ALA A 46 -3.80 -17.71 -17.48
C ALA A 46 -3.55 -17.99 -18.97
N ILE A 47 -3.56 -19.25 -19.40
CA ILE A 47 -3.43 -19.66 -20.81
C ILE A 47 -4.62 -19.12 -21.62
N ARG A 48 -5.86 -19.35 -21.16
CA ARG A 48 -7.06 -18.84 -21.82
C ARG A 48 -6.97 -17.33 -22.01
N THR A 49 -6.59 -16.59 -20.98
CA THR A 49 -6.46 -15.14 -21.06
C THR A 49 -5.40 -14.72 -22.08
N ARG A 50 -4.23 -15.37 -22.06
CA ARG A 50 -3.14 -15.05 -22.98
C ARG A 50 -3.49 -15.26 -24.46
N PHE A 51 -4.29 -16.28 -24.78
CA PHE A 51 -4.56 -16.67 -26.17
C PHE A 51 -5.97 -16.33 -26.69
N THR A 52 -6.94 -16.06 -25.81
CA THR A 52 -8.35 -15.92 -26.21
C THR A 52 -9.01 -14.61 -25.77
N THR A 53 -8.45 -13.88 -24.81
CA THR A 53 -9.01 -12.59 -24.41
C THR A 53 -8.52 -11.51 -25.37
N PRO A 54 -9.43 -10.75 -26.02
CA PRO A 54 -9.04 -9.61 -26.84
C PRO A 54 -8.22 -8.61 -26.03
N LYS A 55 -7.05 -8.27 -26.54
CA LYS A 55 -6.18 -7.24 -25.96
C LYS A 55 -6.80 -5.86 -26.20
N ASN A 56 -6.60 -4.95 -25.25
CA ASN A 56 -6.94 -3.54 -25.37
C ASN A 56 -5.68 -2.69 -25.13
N PHE A 57 -4.62 -3.01 -25.87
CA PHE A 57 -3.36 -2.29 -25.74
C PHE A 57 -3.55 -0.86 -26.23
N VAL A 58 -3.49 0.08 -25.30
CA VAL A 58 -3.39 1.52 -25.57
C VAL A 58 -1.99 1.98 -25.15
N PRO A 59 -1.20 2.63 -26.01
CA PRO A 59 0.11 3.16 -25.62
C PRO A 59 -0.05 4.30 -24.60
N VAL A 60 0.99 4.55 -23.81
CA VAL A 60 1.01 5.73 -22.93
C VAL A 60 0.99 6.99 -23.81
N PRO A 61 0.06 7.94 -23.59
CA PRO A 61 -0.02 9.16 -24.39
C PRO A 61 1.28 9.96 -24.33
N THR A 62 1.84 10.33 -25.49
CA THR A 62 3.10 11.09 -25.59
C THR A 62 2.95 12.54 -25.12
N ASP A 63 1.76 13.11 -25.28
CA ASP A 63 1.38 14.43 -24.77
C ASP A 63 1.04 14.42 -23.27
N ARG A 64 1.02 13.24 -22.65
CA ARG A 64 0.65 12.98 -21.24
C ARG A 64 -0.74 13.48 -20.86
N VAL A 65 -1.63 13.73 -21.83
CA VAL A 65 -3.01 14.14 -21.55
C VAL A 65 -3.74 13.02 -20.82
N GLY A 66 -4.48 13.38 -19.76
CA GLY A 66 -5.20 12.43 -18.91
C GLY A 66 -4.32 11.67 -17.91
N LEU A 67 -2.99 11.88 -17.92
CA LEU A 67 -2.11 11.34 -16.88
C LEU A 67 -2.01 12.29 -15.70
N VAL A 68 -1.75 11.73 -14.52
CA VAL A 68 -1.37 12.51 -13.34
C VAL A 68 -0.14 13.35 -13.63
N LYS A 69 -0.13 14.60 -13.12
CA LYS A 69 1.01 15.48 -13.26
C LYS A 69 2.10 15.08 -12.28
N VAL A 70 3.31 15.57 -12.54
CA VAL A 70 4.43 15.46 -11.61
C VAL A 70 4.74 16.87 -11.14
N CYS A 71 4.67 17.09 -9.83
CA CYS A 71 5.06 18.34 -9.19
C CYS A 71 6.18 18.08 -8.18
N LYS A 72 6.95 19.13 -7.87
CA LYS A 72 7.98 19.03 -6.84
C LYS A 72 7.30 18.98 -5.47
N PRO A 73 7.62 18.01 -4.60
CA PRO A 73 6.99 17.93 -3.29
C PRO A 73 7.40 19.09 -2.39
N ASP A 74 6.46 19.52 -1.56
CA ASP A 74 6.73 20.47 -0.48
C ASP A 74 6.93 19.72 0.85
N PHE A 75 8.20 19.52 1.19
CA PHE A 75 8.62 18.94 2.47
C PHE A 75 8.84 19.99 3.56
N SER A 76 8.56 21.27 3.29
CA SER A 76 8.67 22.28 4.33
C SER A 76 7.76 21.89 5.50
N LEU A 77 8.32 21.96 6.69
CA LEU A 77 7.52 21.95 7.91
C LEU A 77 6.71 23.24 7.80
N ALA A 78 5.39 23.14 7.67
CA ALA A 78 4.55 24.31 7.88
C ALA A 78 5.03 24.94 9.18
N THR A 79 5.50 26.19 9.13
CA THR A 79 6.08 26.93 10.26
C THR A 79 5.08 27.13 11.41
N THR A 80 3.86 26.64 11.22
CA THR A 80 2.81 26.41 12.21
C THR A 80 2.59 24.89 12.29
N THR A 81 2.80 24.32 13.48
CA THR A 81 2.53 22.93 13.88
C THR A 81 1.51 22.25 12.96
N PRO A 82 1.88 21.24 12.16
CA PRO A 82 0.91 20.54 11.33
C PRO A 82 -0.09 19.84 12.25
N THR A 83 -1.31 20.37 12.35
CA THR A 83 -2.38 19.80 13.17
C THR A 83 -3.03 18.57 12.51
N GLY A 84 -2.52 18.13 11.36
CA GLY A 84 -3.11 17.08 10.52
C GLY A 84 -2.09 16.08 10.01
N LEU A 85 -2.60 14.93 9.56
CA LEU A 85 -1.79 13.88 8.95
C LEU A 85 -1.58 14.24 7.48
N LYS A 86 -0.31 14.31 7.04
CA LYS A 86 0.05 14.64 5.66
C LYS A 86 0.50 13.40 4.91
N ALA A 87 -0.07 13.13 3.74
CA ALA A 87 0.33 12.06 2.85
C ALA A 87 0.80 12.66 1.51
N THR A 88 2.06 12.45 1.16
CA THR A 88 2.65 12.91 -0.12
C THR A 88 2.81 11.73 -1.04
N TRP A 89 2.16 11.79 -2.21
CA TRP A 89 2.23 10.69 -3.17
C TRP A 89 3.52 10.75 -3.97
N ILE A 90 4.32 9.70 -3.93
CA ILE A 90 5.57 9.60 -4.68
C ILE A 90 5.34 8.93 -6.05
N GLY A 91 4.23 8.23 -6.21
CA GLY A 91 3.88 7.46 -7.40
C GLY A 91 3.68 5.99 -7.07
N HIS A 92 2.85 5.32 -7.86
CA HIS A 92 2.43 3.93 -7.65
C HIS A 92 1.78 3.76 -6.26
N ALA A 93 2.28 2.85 -5.41
CA ALA A 93 1.87 2.73 -4.01
C ALA A 93 2.78 3.48 -3.03
N SER A 94 3.80 4.20 -3.51
CA SER A 94 4.76 4.89 -2.65
C SER A 94 4.19 6.18 -2.06
N PHE A 95 4.15 6.28 -0.73
CA PHE A 95 3.72 7.48 -0.01
C PHE A 95 4.69 7.83 1.11
N LEU A 96 4.96 9.13 1.27
CA LEU A 96 5.53 9.67 2.49
C LEU A 96 4.42 10.18 3.39
N ILE A 97 4.28 9.57 4.56
CA ILE A 97 3.34 9.98 5.61
C ILE A 97 4.08 10.77 6.66
N GLU A 98 3.58 11.95 7.00
CA GLU A 98 4.02 12.75 8.13
C GLU A 98 2.87 12.87 9.12
N THR A 99 3.03 12.29 10.31
CA THR A 99 2.01 12.39 11.37
C THR A 99 2.01 13.80 11.98
N PRO A 100 0.93 14.20 12.67
CA PRO A 100 0.97 15.41 13.49
C PRO A 100 2.08 15.34 14.54
N ALA A 101 2.63 16.49 14.90
CA ALA A 101 3.48 16.60 16.09
C ALA A 101 2.61 16.42 17.35
N SER A 102 3.16 15.79 18.37
CA SER A 102 2.57 15.72 19.71
C SER A 102 2.94 16.98 20.49
N ALA A 103 1.95 17.59 21.15
CA ALA A 103 2.12 18.83 21.93
C ALA A 103 3.16 18.72 23.06
N ASP A 104 3.39 17.51 23.57
CA ASP A 104 4.35 17.27 24.64
C ASP A 104 5.71 16.87 24.06
N SER A 105 6.59 17.88 23.91
CA SER A 105 8.04 17.77 23.66
C SER A 105 8.55 17.31 22.29
N SER A 106 7.67 16.86 21.37
CA SER A 106 8.11 16.49 20.02
C SER A 106 8.32 17.72 19.13
N SER A 107 9.42 17.74 18.37
CA SER A 107 9.73 18.81 17.42
C SER A 107 8.98 18.66 16.10
N ARG A 108 8.54 17.44 15.80
CA ARG A 108 7.81 17.05 14.58
C ARG A 108 7.08 15.72 14.80
N GLY A 109 6.17 15.37 13.90
CA GLY A 109 5.62 14.02 13.82
C GLY A 109 6.55 13.02 13.12
N MET A 110 6.15 11.75 13.18
CA MET A 110 6.85 10.62 12.57
C MET A 110 6.74 10.67 11.06
N ARG A 111 7.84 10.36 10.37
CA ARG A 111 7.91 10.23 8.91
C ARG A 111 7.99 8.77 8.51
N ILE A 112 6.96 8.27 7.84
CA ILE A 112 6.85 6.87 7.41
C ILE A 112 6.80 6.81 5.89
N LEU A 113 7.69 6.05 5.26
CA LEU A 113 7.57 5.68 3.85
C LEU A 113 6.83 4.35 3.71
N LEU A 114 5.74 4.35 2.95
CA LEU A 114 4.98 3.16 2.59
C LEU A 114 5.41 2.71 1.20
N ASP A 115 5.76 1.43 1.04
CA ASP A 115 6.15 0.79 -0.23
C ASP A 115 7.03 1.65 -1.17
N PRO A 116 8.21 2.12 -0.73
CA PRO A 116 8.99 3.10 -1.47
C PRO A 116 9.67 2.49 -2.71
N VAL A 117 9.39 3.05 -3.88
CA VAL A 117 9.98 2.65 -5.17
C VAL A 117 10.41 3.87 -5.97
N TRP A 118 11.72 4.01 -6.19
CA TRP A 118 12.34 5.03 -7.04
C TRP A 118 12.93 4.46 -8.33
N SER A 119 13.12 3.15 -8.44
CA SER A 119 13.72 2.55 -9.63
C SER A 119 12.89 2.81 -10.89
N ASP A 120 13.59 2.94 -12.01
CA ASP A 120 12.99 3.07 -13.35
C ASP A 120 12.39 1.75 -13.83
N ARG A 121 12.87 0.61 -13.33
CA ARG A 121 12.37 -0.72 -13.66
C ARG A 121 12.14 -1.55 -12.41
N VAL A 122 10.97 -2.17 -12.34
CA VAL A 122 10.57 -3.06 -11.25
C VAL A 122 10.63 -4.51 -11.72
N GLY A 123 11.51 -5.29 -11.11
CA GLY A 123 11.65 -6.72 -11.35
C GLY A 123 13.04 -7.26 -11.00
N PRO A 124 13.34 -8.53 -11.31
CA PRO A 124 14.57 -9.18 -10.90
C PRO A 124 15.81 -8.39 -11.34
N TYR A 125 16.64 -8.03 -10.35
CA TYR A 125 17.87 -7.25 -10.51
C TYR A 125 17.68 -5.89 -11.22
N GLY A 126 16.44 -5.37 -11.32
CA GLY A 126 16.15 -4.16 -12.10
C GLY A 126 16.38 -4.31 -13.61
N LEU A 127 16.54 -5.54 -14.12
CA LEU A 127 16.86 -5.81 -15.53
C LEU A 127 15.65 -6.23 -16.35
N VAL A 128 14.71 -6.94 -15.73
CA VAL A 128 13.50 -7.47 -16.36
C VAL A 128 12.28 -6.89 -15.64
N GLY A 129 11.18 -6.69 -16.36
CA GLY A 129 9.91 -6.24 -15.79
C GLY A 129 9.48 -4.83 -16.24
N PRO A 130 8.35 -4.33 -15.71
CA PRO A 130 7.77 -3.05 -16.09
C PRO A 130 8.75 -1.87 -15.98
N VAL A 131 8.71 -0.99 -16.97
CA VAL A 131 9.41 0.29 -16.96
C VAL A 131 8.45 1.38 -16.51
N ARG A 132 8.94 2.25 -15.64
CA ARG A 132 8.28 3.46 -15.19
C ARG A 132 8.01 4.38 -16.37
N PHE A 133 6.78 4.86 -16.50
CA PHE A 133 6.42 5.88 -17.51
C PHE A 133 6.18 7.27 -16.91
N THR A 134 6.12 7.38 -15.58
CA THR A 134 6.07 8.65 -14.85
C THR A 134 7.19 8.71 -13.81
N PRO A 135 8.13 9.67 -13.93
CA PRO A 135 9.29 9.74 -13.04
C PRO A 135 8.87 10.00 -11.58
N PRO A 136 9.69 9.61 -10.60
CA PRO A 136 9.48 10.04 -9.21
C PRO A 136 9.56 11.59 -9.12
N PRO A 137 8.84 12.22 -8.18
CA PRO A 137 8.73 13.68 -8.11
C PRO A 137 9.97 14.38 -7.53
N CYS A 138 10.87 13.61 -6.91
CA CYS A 138 12.13 14.08 -6.34
C CYS A 138 13.14 12.93 -6.25
N SER A 139 14.41 13.26 -6.01
CA SER A 139 15.43 12.26 -5.67
C SER A 139 15.33 11.79 -4.21
N ILE A 140 15.95 10.65 -3.89
CA ILE A 140 16.03 10.15 -2.50
C ILE A 140 16.79 11.15 -1.61
N ASP A 141 17.78 11.86 -2.15
CA ASP A 141 18.56 12.85 -1.41
C ASP A 141 17.72 14.07 -1.01
N GLU A 142 16.73 14.43 -1.82
CA GLU A 142 15.78 15.52 -1.54
C GLU A 142 14.70 15.16 -0.50
N LEU A 143 14.52 13.88 -0.18
CA LEU A 143 13.58 13.48 0.88
C LEU A 143 14.02 14.04 2.25
N PRO A 144 13.09 14.37 3.15
CA PRO A 144 13.43 14.54 4.54
C PRO A 144 13.96 13.23 5.15
N ASP A 145 14.56 13.31 6.34
CA ASP A 145 14.87 12.11 7.13
C ASP A 145 13.61 11.30 7.40
N ILE A 146 13.70 9.99 7.18
CA ILE A 146 12.61 9.03 7.31
C ILE A 146 12.83 8.20 8.57
N ASP A 147 11.83 8.06 9.42
CA ASP A 147 12.00 7.32 10.67
C ASP A 147 11.68 5.84 10.51
N ALA A 148 10.73 5.51 9.63
CA ALA A 148 10.27 4.17 9.39
C ALA A 148 9.92 3.93 7.91
N VAL A 149 10.14 2.70 7.46
CA VAL A 149 9.58 2.16 6.22
C VAL A 149 8.62 1.03 6.56
N ALA A 150 7.42 1.03 6.00
CA ALA A 150 6.49 -0.10 6.10
C ALA A 150 6.24 -0.70 4.71
N ILE A 151 6.43 -2.02 4.60
CA ILE A 151 6.29 -2.79 3.36
C ILE A 151 5.04 -3.65 3.45
N SER A 152 4.13 -3.52 2.49
CA SER A 152 2.90 -4.33 2.41
C SER A 152 3.21 -5.78 2.03
N HIS A 153 4.06 -5.99 1.01
CA HIS A 153 4.42 -7.31 0.52
C HIS A 153 5.70 -7.26 -0.33
N ASP A 154 6.19 -8.42 -0.75
CA ASP A 154 7.53 -8.56 -1.33
C ASP A 154 7.58 -8.39 -2.86
N HIS A 155 6.51 -7.97 -3.56
CA HIS A 155 6.60 -7.74 -5.01
C HIS A 155 7.55 -6.58 -5.34
N TYR A 156 8.13 -6.62 -6.55
CA TYR A 156 9.20 -5.70 -6.95
C TYR A 156 8.77 -4.22 -7.05
N ASP A 157 7.49 -3.96 -7.26
CA ASP A 157 6.89 -2.64 -7.34
C ASP A 157 6.39 -2.11 -5.98
N HIS A 158 6.64 -2.85 -4.89
CA HIS A 158 6.37 -2.45 -3.50
C HIS A 158 7.62 -2.55 -2.62
N LEU A 159 8.53 -3.48 -2.96
CA LEU A 159 9.81 -3.71 -2.28
C LEU A 159 10.95 -3.55 -3.31
N ASP A 160 11.39 -2.30 -3.48
CA ASP A 160 12.54 -1.93 -4.30
C ASP A 160 13.82 -1.86 -3.47
N LEU A 161 14.62 -2.92 -3.57
CA LEU A 161 15.85 -3.09 -2.80
C LEU A 161 16.89 -1.98 -3.03
N GLU A 162 16.97 -1.43 -4.23
CA GLU A 162 17.92 -0.34 -4.52
C GLU A 162 17.48 0.96 -3.86
N THR A 163 16.18 1.21 -3.83
CA THR A 163 15.59 2.34 -3.08
C THR A 163 15.86 2.18 -1.58
N LEU A 164 15.58 1.00 -1.02
CA LEU A 164 15.79 0.74 0.41
C LEU A 164 17.27 0.83 0.80
N ARG A 165 18.19 0.37 -0.07
CA ARG A 165 19.63 0.51 0.12
C ARG A 165 20.03 1.98 0.23
N LYS A 166 19.63 2.81 -0.74
CA LYS A 166 19.95 4.24 -0.76
C LYS A 166 19.37 4.99 0.44
N LEU A 167 18.14 4.67 0.85
CA LEU A 167 17.52 5.24 2.05
C LEU A 167 18.30 4.89 3.32
N ASN A 168 18.70 3.61 3.45
CA ASN A 168 19.46 3.13 4.59
C ASN A 168 20.87 3.74 4.64
N ASP A 169 21.53 3.87 3.49
CA ASP A 169 22.86 4.49 3.36
C ASP A 169 22.79 5.99 3.71
N LYS A 170 21.79 6.71 3.20
CA LYS A 170 21.55 8.14 3.49
C LYS A 170 21.44 8.43 4.98
N GLN A 171 20.79 7.54 5.73
CA GLN A 171 20.59 7.69 7.18
C GLN A 171 21.58 6.88 8.02
N HIS A 172 22.70 6.44 7.44
CA HIS A 172 23.76 5.72 8.14
C HIS A 172 23.27 4.49 8.92
N GLY A 173 22.22 3.85 8.42
CA GLY A 173 21.57 2.70 9.03
C GLY A 173 20.71 2.99 10.26
N ASP A 174 20.31 4.25 10.50
CA ASP A 174 19.30 4.64 11.50
C ASP A 174 17.89 4.71 10.89
N LEU A 175 17.46 3.60 10.27
CA LEU A 175 16.15 3.45 9.66
C LEU A 175 15.51 2.15 10.12
N ARG A 176 14.24 2.24 10.53
CA ARG A 176 13.42 1.09 10.96
C ARG A 176 12.57 0.57 9.80
N PHE A 177 12.43 -0.75 9.69
CA PHE A 177 11.62 -1.41 8.67
C PHE A 177 10.55 -2.30 9.32
N PHE A 178 9.32 -2.20 8.83
CA PHE A 178 8.18 -3.02 9.23
C PHE A 178 7.66 -3.79 8.03
N CYS A 179 7.37 -5.07 8.21
CA CYS A 179 6.91 -5.94 7.14
C CYS A 179 6.11 -7.12 7.67
N GLY A 180 5.39 -7.81 6.78
CA GLY A 180 4.75 -9.09 7.09
C GLY A 180 5.76 -10.20 7.37
N LEU A 181 5.33 -11.24 8.09
CA LEU A 181 6.13 -12.46 8.35
C LEU A 181 6.83 -13.02 7.09
N GLY A 182 8.10 -13.37 7.21
CA GLY A 182 8.95 -13.93 6.14
C GLY A 182 9.65 -12.88 5.28
N VAL A 183 9.16 -11.64 5.22
CA VAL A 183 9.75 -10.57 4.37
C VAL A 183 11.10 -10.11 4.89
N LYS A 184 11.40 -10.26 6.19
CA LYS A 184 12.71 -9.90 6.75
C LYS A 184 13.85 -10.69 6.13
N ALA A 185 13.61 -11.95 5.79
CA ALA A 185 14.61 -12.77 5.10
C ALA A 185 14.98 -12.17 3.74
N VAL A 186 14.02 -11.54 3.04
CA VAL A 186 14.25 -10.83 1.77
C VAL A 186 15.07 -9.55 2.01
N LEU A 187 14.69 -8.74 3.00
CA LEU A 187 15.36 -7.47 3.31
C LEU A 187 16.81 -7.66 3.74
N VAL A 188 17.09 -8.69 4.55
CA VAL A 188 18.44 -8.97 5.08
C VAL A 188 19.26 -9.83 4.11
N GLY A 189 18.62 -10.77 3.41
CA GLY A 189 19.31 -11.80 2.63
C GLY A 189 19.90 -11.33 1.31
N LEU A 190 19.48 -10.18 0.78
CA LEU A 190 19.89 -9.69 -0.54
C LEU A 190 21.04 -8.67 -0.50
N GLY A 191 21.70 -8.52 0.65
CA GLY A 191 22.98 -7.81 0.75
C GLY A 191 22.90 -6.28 0.61
N VAL A 192 21.72 -5.69 0.78
CA VAL A 192 21.50 -4.23 0.66
C VAL A 192 21.82 -3.43 1.93
N GLY A 193 22.63 -3.99 2.84
CA GLY A 193 23.10 -3.30 4.05
C GLY A 193 22.07 -3.17 5.18
N ILE A 194 20.86 -3.71 5.00
CA ILE A 194 19.82 -3.76 6.04
C ILE A 194 20.13 -4.89 7.02
N ARG A 195 20.19 -4.56 8.30
CA ARG A 195 20.54 -5.51 9.38
C ARG A 195 19.30 -6.05 10.07
N ALA A 196 19.39 -7.27 10.60
CA ALA A 196 18.25 -7.95 11.23
C ALA A 196 17.61 -7.18 12.40
N HIS A 197 18.37 -6.36 13.15
CA HIS A 197 17.81 -5.54 14.24
C HIS A 197 17.05 -4.30 13.75
N GLN A 198 17.13 -3.99 12.45
CA GLN A 198 16.38 -2.88 11.85
C GLN A 198 14.99 -3.28 11.42
N VAL A 199 14.71 -4.60 11.34
CA VAL A 199 13.51 -5.14 10.74
C VAL A 199 12.65 -5.82 11.81
N ASP A 200 11.44 -5.33 11.97
CA ASP A 200 10.39 -5.92 12.79
C ASP A 200 9.36 -6.59 11.86
N GLU A 201 9.12 -7.89 12.08
CA GLU A 201 8.11 -8.65 11.35
C GLU A 201 6.83 -8.77 12.18
N LEU A 202 5.70 -8.58 11.53
CA LEU A 202 4.38 -8.60 12.15
C LEU A 202 3.48 -9.59 11.41
N ASP A 203 2.68 -10.33 12.16
CA ASP A 203 1.55 -11.07 11.61
C ASP A 203 0.33 -10.16 11.46
N TRP A 204 -0.71 -10.64 10.78
CA TRP A 204 -1.99 -9.95 10.77
C TRP A 204 -2.52 -9.76 12.18
N TRP A 205 -2.96 -8.53 12.44
CA TRP A 205 -3.47 -7.98 13.70
C TRP A 205 -2.43 -7.74 14.79
N ASP A 206 -1.14 -7.97 14.51
CA ASP A 206 -0.07 -7.50 15.37
C ASP A 206 0.11 -5.99 15.20
N GLY A 207 0.38 -5.31 16.31
CA GLY A 207 0.65 -3.88 16.34
C GLY A 207 1.88 -3.55 17.15
N VAL A 208 2.47 -2.38 16.88
CA VAL A 208 3.61 -1.83 17.60
C VAL A 208 3.48 -0.32 17.75
N THR A 209 3.97 0.21 18.88
CA THR A 209 4.28 1.62 19.04
C THR A 209 5.73 1.87 18.66
N VAL A 210 5.96 2.86 17.79
CA VAL A 210 7.28 3.30 17.36
C VAL A 210 7.55 4.67 17.97
N SER A 211 8.67 4.79 18.68
CA SER A 211 9.07 6.03 19.37
C SER A 211 10.49 6.41 18.97
N LYS A 212 10.77 7.71 18.81
CA LYS A 212 12.11 8.23 18.53
C LYS A 212 12.30 9.57 19.24
N PRO A 213 13.47 9.84 19.86
CA PRO A 213 13.69 11.09 20.58
C PRO A 213 13.39 12.33 19.73
N GLY A 214 12.59 13.26 20.26
CA GLY A 214 12.21 14.49 19.58
C GLY A 214 11.15 14.34 18.48
N VAL A 215 10.57 13.15 18.31
CA VAL A 215 9.55 12.82 17.30
C VAL A 215 8.32 12.23 17.98
N ALA A 216 7.11 12.62 17.54
CA ALA A 216 5.88 12.05 18.07
C ALA A 216 5.82 10.54 17.79
N SER A 217 5.38 9.74 18.76
CA SER A 217 5.20 8.30 18.58
C SER A 217 4.04 8.00 17.64
N VAL A 218 4.10 6.84 16.99
CA VAL A 218 3.04 6.35 16.11
C VAL A 218 2.76 4.88 16.42
N GLU A 219 1.52 4.46 16.26
CA GLU A 219 1.15 3.05 16.25
C GLU A 219 1.06 2.55 14.81
N LEU A 220 1.70 1.42 14.55
CA LEU A 220 1.59 0.67 13.30
C LEU A 220 0.91 -0.67 13.57
N VAL A 221 -0.14 -1.00 12.83
CA VAL A 221 -0.80 -2.30 12.91
C VAL A 221 -0.77 -2.97 11.54
N CYS A 222 -0.20 -4.17 11.50
CA CYS A 222 -0.22 -5.04 10.33
C CYS A 222 -1.62 -5.64 10.22
N THR A 223 -2.32 -5.39 9.13
CA THR A 223 -3.73 -5.83 8.94
C THR A 223 -3.86 -6.68 7.69
N PRO A 224 -4.91 -7.51 7.58
CA PRO A 224 -5.03 -8.39 6.42
C PRO A 224 -5.30 -7.68 5.10
N ALA A 225 -4.71 -8.21 4.03
CA ALA A 225 -5.05 -7.91 2.63
C ALA A 225 -5.37 -9.21 1.88
N GLN A 226 -6.10 -9.13 0.77
CA GLN A 226 -6.35 -10.25 -0.13
C GLN A 226 -5.40 -10.20 -1.32
N HIS A 227 -4.19 -10.70 -1.15
CA HIS A 227 -3.15 -10.65 -2.18
C HIS A 227 -2.29 -11.92 -2.18
N ARG A 228 -1.09 -11.83 -2.73
CA ARG A 228 -0.10 -12.90 -2.79
C ARG A 228 1.30 -12.33 -2.61
N SER A 229 2.30 -13.19 -2.53
CA SER A 229 3.72 -12.80 -2.51
C SER A 229 4.55 -13.63 -3.48
N GLY A 230 5.74 -13.16 -3.81
CA GLY A 230 6.74 -13.90 -4.57
C GLY A 230 7.68 -13.03 -5.41
N ARG A 231 8.98 -13.25 -5.23
CA ARG A 231 10.05 -12.62 -6.05
C ARG A 231 10.76 -13.60 -6.98
N SER A 232 10.73 -14.89 -6.66
CA SER A 232 11.39 -15.92 -7.45
C SER A 232 10.37 -16.73 -8.25
N PRO A 233 10.70 -17.15 -9.48
CA PRO A 233 9.87 -18.12 -10.20
C PRO A 233 9.56 -19.30 -9.29
N TRP A 234 8.29 -19.73 -9.22
CA TRP A 234 7.83 -20.92 -8.49
C TRP A 234 7.90 -20.84 -6.95
N SER A 235 8.33 -19.71 -6.37
CA SER A 235 8.30 -19.48 -4.91
C SER A 235 7.32 -18.36 -4.60
N PHE A 236 6.04 -18.72 -4.57
CA PHE A 236 4.96 -17.82 -4.22
C PHE A 236 4.47 -18.08 -2.81
N ASP A 237 3.88 -17.05 -2.21
CA ASP A 237 3.13 -17.13 -0.96
C ASP A 237 3.97 -17.57 0.26
N GLN A 238 5.30 -17.50 0.18
CA GLN A 238 6.21 -17.86 1.29
C GLN A 238 6.37 -16.72 2.31
N THR A 239 6.07 -15.48 1.91
CA THR A 239 6.04 -14.32 2.81
C THR A 239 4.62 -13.78 2.92
N LEU A 240 4.30 -13.17 4.04
CA LEU A 240 3.00 -12.57 4.27
C LEU A 240 2.86 -11.27 3.47
N TRP A 241 1.65 -11.01 3.00
CA TRP A 241 1.19 -9.73 2.45
C TRP A 241 0.24 -9.08 3.45
N CYS A 242 0.24 -7.75 3.56
CA CYS A 242 -0.60 -7.03 4.51
C CYS A 242 -0.97 -5.64 4.03
N SER A 243 -1.97 -5.07 4.70
CA SER A 243 -2.24 -3.64 4.74
C SER A 243 -1.70 -3.05 6.04
N TRP A 244 -1.53 -1.73 6.10
CA TRP A 244 -1.04 -1.02 7.29
C TRP A 244 -2.07 -0.04 7.83
N VAL A 245 -2.29 -0.08 9.13
CA VAL A 245 -2.95 0.99 9.87
C VAL A 245 -1.88 1.82 10.55
N VAL A 246 -1.92 3.13 10.34
CA VAL A 246 -1.07 4.12 11.00
C VAL A 246 -1.97 4.94 11.92
N LYS A 247 -1.72 4.95 13.22
CA LYS A 247 -2.41 5.84 14.17
C LYS A 247 -1.41 6.77 14.83
N ALA A 248 -1.73 8.05 14.82
CA ALA A 248 -0.99 9.10 15.51
C ALA A 248 -1.84 9.54 16.70
N PRO A 249 -1.56 9.01 17.91
CA PRO A 249 -2.27 9.41 19.12
C PRO A 249 -2.08 10.91 19.37
N SER A 250 -3.17 11.58 19.73
CA SER A 250 -3.16 12.96 20.15
C SER A 250 -2.49 13.12 21.52
N ALA A 251 -1.72 14.20 21.68
CA ALA A 251 -1.15 14.60 22.97
C ALA A 251 -2.19 15.20 23.93
N SER A 252 -3.28 15.73 23.37
CA SER A 252 -4.27 16.52 24.07
C SER A 252 -5.62 15.84 23.99
N ALA A 253 -6.30 15.71 25.13
CA ALA A 253 -7.67 15.22 25.18
C ALA A 253 -8.67 16.12 24.41
N LYS A 254 -8.25 17.29 23.91
CA LYS A 254 -9.05 18.20 23.08
C LYS A 254 -8.90 17.96 21.58
N ASP A 255 -7.82 17.30 21.16
CA ASP A 255 -7.56 16.99 19.76
C ASP A 255 -7.87 15.52 19.49
N ASN A 256 -8.38 15.22 18.31
CA ASN A 256 -8.67 13.84 17.91
C ASN A 256 -7.40 13.15 17.40
N ASP A 257 -7.24 11.87 17.71
CA ASP A 257 -6.24 11.01 17.08
C ASP A 257 -6.39 11.05 15.56
N LYS A 258 -5.26 11.00 14.86
CA LYS A 258 -5.25 10.89 13.40
C LYS A 258 -4.93 9.47 12.98
N SER A 259 -5.64 8.99 11.97
CA SER A 259 -5.44 7.62 11.50
C SER A 259 -5.50 7.49 9.99
N LEU A 260 -4.64 6.62 9.47
CA LEU A 260 -4.54 6.30 8.06
C LEU A 260 -4.62 4.79 7.85
N PHE A 261 -5.34 4.37 6.81
CA PHE A 261 -5.33 3.01 6.29
C PHE A 261 -4.60 2.97 4.95
N PHE A 262 -3.56 2.15 4.84
CA PHE A 262 -2.86 1.86 3.60
C PHE A 262 -3.16 0.44 3.18
N ALA A 263 -3.90 0.27 2.08
CA ALA A 263 -4.39 -1.04 1.67
C ALA A 263 -3.31 -1.97 1.12
N GLY A 264 -2.14 -1.44 0.71
CA GLY A 264 -1.21 -2.15 -0.15
C GLY A 264 -1.89 -2.57 -1.46
N ASP A 265 -1.42 -3.67 -2.05
CA ASP A 265 -2.16 -4.36 -3.11
C ASP A 265 -3.14 -5.34 -2.51
N THR A 266 -4.36 -5.32 -3.01
CA THR A 266 -5.42 -6.15 -2.47
C THR A 266 -6.55 -6.33 -3.46
N GLY A 267 -7.12 -7.54 -3.50
CA GLY A 267 -8.41 -7.83 -4.12
C GLY A 267 -9.55 -7.59 -3.14
N TYR A 268 -10.77 -7.55 -3.66
CA TYR A 268 -11.97 -7.44 -2.83
C TYR A 268 -12.86 -8.67 -2.97
N CYS A 269 -13.13 -9.08 -4.20
CA CYS A 269 -13.82 -10.33 -4.50
C CYS A 269 -13.42 -10.85 -5.88
N THR A 270 -13.24 -12.16 -6.01
CA THR A 270 -12.93 -12.81 -7.27
C THR A 270 -14.15 -12.82 -8.19
N VAL A 271 -13.93 -12.41 -9.44
CA VAL A 271 -14.91 -12.50 -10.53
C VAL A 271 -14.40 -13.49 -11.60
N SER A 272 -15.32 -14.12 -12.33
CA SER A 272 -15.00 -15.22 -13.27
C SER A 272 -14.93 -14.78 -14.74
N SER A 273 -15.44 -13.59 -15.07
CA SER A 273 -15.43 -13.02 -16.42
C SER A 273 -14.81 -11.62 -16.47
N ASN A 274 -14.33 -11.23 -17.64
CA ASN A 274 -13.92 -9.83 -17.88
C ASN A 274 -15.12 -8.89 -18.06
N ASP A 275 -16.31 -9.44 -18.31
CA ASP A 275 -17.57 -8.70 -18.37
C ASP A 275 -18.13 -8.40 -16.96
N GLU A 276 -17.58 -9.04 -15.92
CA GLU A 276 -17.92 -8.78 -14.52
C GLU A 276 -17.09 -7.59 -14.03
N PHE A 277 -17.65 -6.39 -14.20
CA PHE A 277 -16.94 -5.12 -14.04
C PHE A 277 -16.46 -4.82 -12.61
N SER A 278 -17.12 -5.37 -11.59
CA SER A 278 -16.82 -5.18 -10.15
C SER A 278 -17.34 -6.35 -9.31
N HIS A 279 -17.07 -6.33 -8.01
CA HIS A 279 -17.56 -7.32 -7.04
C HIS A 279 -19.09 -7.48 -7.02
N HIS A 280 -19.87 -6.50 -7.50
CA HIS A 280 -21.35 -6.62 -7.55
C HIS A 280 -21.83 -7.80 -8.39
N SER A 281 -21.01 -8.29 -9.32
CA SER A 281 -21.31 -9.45 -10.14
C SER A 281 -20.68 -10.75 -9.61
N ALA A 282 -19.98 -10.70 -8.48
CA ALA A 282 -19.25 -11.85 -7.95
C ALA A 282 -20.17 -12.92 -7.36
N PRO A 283 -19.83 -14.21 -7.48
CA PRO A 283 -20.62 -15.32 -6.93
C PRO A 283 -20.42 -15.52 -5.41
N HIS A 284 -19.54 -14.74 -4.79
CA HIS A 284 -19.14 -14.87 -3.40
C HIS A 284 -19.21 -13.52 -2.68
N PRO A 285 -19.45 -13.50 -1.35
CA PRO A 285 -19.35 -12.27 -0.59
C PRO A 285 -17.92 -11.71 -0.66
N PRO A 286 -17.75 -10.39 -0.51
CA PRO A 286 -16.44 -9.77 -0.52
C PRO A 286 -15.59 -10.18 0.70
N CYS A 287 -14.29 -9.89 0.62
CA CYS A 287 -13.34 -10.14 1.68
C CYS A 287 -13.80 -9.45 2.99
N PRO A 288 -14.09 -10.22 4.06
CA PRO A 288 -14.62 -9.66 5.30
C PRO A 288 -13.58 -8.85 6.10
N ALA A 289 -12.29 -8.98 5.75
CA ALA A 289 -11.21 -8.32 6.49
C ALA A 289 -11.36 -6.81 6.55
N PHE A 290 -11.76 -6.15 5.46
CA PHE A 290 -11.90 -4.70 5.41
C PHE A 290 -12.96 -4.18 6.38
N LYS A 291 -14.08 -4.90 6.48
CA LYS A 291 -15.13 -4.58 7.46
C LYS A 291 -14.63 -4.75 8.89
N HIS A 292 -13.90 -5.84 9.19
CA HIS A 292 -13.29 -6.02 10.51
C HIS A 292 -12.26 -4.93 10.82
N ILE A 293 -11.45 -4.50 9.83
CA ILE A 293 -10.50 -3.40 9.98
C ILE A 293 -11.26 -2.09 10.33
N GLY A 294 -12.35 -1.78 9.62
CA GLY A 294 -13.19 -0.61 9.93
C GLY A 294 -13.96 -0.71 11.25
N GLU A 295 -14.22 -1.91 11.76
CA GLU A 295 -14.82 -2.13 13.08
C GLU A 295 -13.82 -1.98 14.22
N LEU A 296 -12.58 -2.43 14.05
CA LEU A 296 -11.55 -2.45 15.09
C LEU A 296 -10.67 -1.20 15.14
N HIS A 297 -10.44 -0.58 13.98
CA HIS A 297 -9.48 0.51 13.84
C HIS A 297 -10.08 1.78 13.21
N GLY A 298 -11.19 1.67 12.48
CA GLY A 298 -11.89 2.82 11.90
C GLY A 298 -12.81 3.56 12.89
N PRO A 299 -13.37 4.71 12.48
CA PRO A 299 -13.22 5.34 11.16
C PRO A 299 -11.84 5.98 10.95
N PHE A 300 -11.33 5.92 9.72
CA PHE A 300 -10.04 6.52 9.35
C PHE A 300 -10.19 7.94 8.81
N ASP A 301 -9.23 8.83 9.11
CA ASP A 301 -9.18 10.15 8.48
C ASP A 301 -8.81 10.05 6.99
N LEU A 302 -7.88 9.16 6.65
CA LEU A 302 -7.41 8.94 5.28
C LEU A 302 -7.27 7.45 4.97
N ALA A 303 -7.70 7.01 3.79
CA ALA A 303 -7.32 5.72 3.25
C ALA A 303 -6.63 5.87 1.88
N LEU A 304 -5.59 5.08 1.66
CA LEU A 304 -4.85 4.99 0.40
C LEU A 304 -5.21 3.65 -0.24
N LEU A 305 -5.93 3.69 -1.37
CA LEU A 305 -6.60 2.51 -1.95
C LEU A 305 -6.12 2.26 -3.39
N PRO A 306 -5.71 1.03 -3.75
CA PRO A 306 -5.26 0.73 -5.10
C PRO A 306 -6.42 0.83 -6.09
N ILE A 307 -6.20 1.46 -7.24
CA ILE A 307 -7.23 1.60 -8.30
C ILE A 307 -6.76 1.12 -9.67
N GLY A 308 -5.49 0.73 -9.80
CA GLY A 308 -4.88 0.25 -11.05
C GLY A 308 -4.59 -1.26 -11.05
N CYS A 309 -4.02 -1.74 -12.15
CA CYS A 309 -3.62 -3.14 -12.33
C CYS A 309 -4.76 -4.15 -12.10
N PHE A 310 -5.98 -3.81 -12.53
CA PHE A 310 -7.17 -4.63 -12.29
C PHE A 310 -7.64 -5.41 -13.53
N LYS A 311 -7.13 -5.11 -14.74
CA LYS A 311 -7.46 -5.87 -15.96
C LYS A 311 -6.37 -6.84 -16.43
N PRO A 312 -6.74 -8.05 -16.89
CA PRO A 312 -8.11 -8.55 -17.09
C PRO A 312 -8.72 -9.07 -15.78
N ARG A 313 -10.00 -8.74 -15.52
CA ARG A 313 -10.67 -8.99 -14.23
C ARG A 313 -10.72 -10.46 -13.86
N ALA A 314 -10.99 -11.35 -14.81
CA ALA A 314 -11.01 -12.79 -14.58
C ALA A 314 -9.66 -13.34 -14.07
N VAL A 315 -8.55 -12.63 -14.30
CA VAL A 315 -7.21 -13.01 -13.82
C VAL A 315 -6.81 -12.24 -12.56
N LEU A 316 -7.05 -10.93 -12.53
CA LEU A 316 -6.48 -10.04 -11.51
C LEU A 316 -7.41 -9.77 -10.33
N SER A 317 -8.73 -9.94 -10.46
CA SER A 317 -9.69 -9.71 -9.38
C SER A 317 -9.44 -10.45 -8.05
N PRO A 318 -8.82 -11.64 -8.00
CA PRO A 318 -8.49 -12.25 -6.71
C PRO A 318 -7.46 -11.43 -5.91
N GLN A 319 -6.66 -10.61 -6.59
CA GLN A 319 -5.46 -9.95 -6.03
C GLN A 319 -5.47 -8.42 -6.17
N HIS A 320 -6.23 -7.86 -7.10
CA HIS A 320 -6.33 -6.42 -7.35
C HIS A 320 -7.79 -5.96 -7.45
N ALA A 321 -8.14 -5.03 -6.58
CA ALA A 321 -9.38 -4.29 -6.59
C ALA A 321 -9.46 -3.43 -7.86
N CYS A 322 -10.61 -3.40 -8.50
CA CYS A 322 -10.92 -2.34 -9.45
C CYS A 322 -11.35 -1.06 -8.69
N PRO A 323 -11.45 0.10 -9.36
CA PRO A 323 -11.87 1.34 -8.70
C PRO A 323 -13.17 1.21 -7.89
N GLU A 324 -14.18 0.50 -8.39
CA GLU A 324 -15.46 0.28 -7.72
C GLU A 324 -15.35 -0.67 -6.51
N ASP A 325 -14.44 -1.66 -6.57
CA ASP A 325 -14.11 -2.46 -5.40
C ASP A 325 -13.44 -1.60 -4.32
N SER A 326 -12.58 -0.67 -4.71
CA SER A 326 -11.94 0.27 -3.77
C SER A 326 -12.94 1.26 -3.17
N LEU A 327 -14.02 1.63 -3.85
CA LEU A 327 -15.12 2.40 -3.26
C LEU A 327 -15.90 1.58 -2.22
N ALA A 328 -16.01 0.27 -2.39
CA ALA A 328 -16.56 -0.62 -1.36
C ALA A 328 -15.61 -0.74 -0.16
N ILE A 329 -14.29 -0.88 -0.41
CA ILE A 329 -13.27 -0.89 0.65
C ILE A 329 -13.31 0.42 1.46
N HIS A 330 -13.41 1.58 0.79
CA HIS A 330 -13.57 2.89 1.44
C HIS A 330 -14.68 2.87 2.51
N ARG A 331 -15.84 2.29 2.19
CA ARG A 331 -16.98 2.16 3.11
C ARG A 331 -16.73 1.14 4.21
N ASP A 332 -16.21 -0.04 3.87
CA ASP A 332 -15.97 -1.13 4.81
C ASP A 332 -14.96 -0.74 5.90
N VAL A 333 -13.90 -0.01 5.51
CA VAL A 333 -12.91 0.51 6.47
C VAL A 333 -13.39 1.79 7.17
N LYS A 334 -14.57 2.33 6.80
CA LYS A 334 -15.16 3.57 7.32
C LYS A 334 -14.22 4.77 7.16
N SER A 335 -13.60 4.90 5.99
CA SER A 335 -12.72 6.02 5.69
C SER A 335 -13.53 7.30 5.48
N ARG A 336 -13.05 8.43 6.00
CA ARG A 336 -13.64 9.76 5.76
C ARG A 336 -13.17 10.35 4.44
N LYS A 337 -11.92 10.10 4.05
CA LYS A 337 -11.34 10.52 2.78
C LYS A 337 -10.47 9.41 2.20
N SER A 338 -10.63 9.08 0.93
CA SER A 338 -9.74 8.14 0.24
C SER A 338 -9.06 8.72 -0.99
N ILE A 339 -7.78 8.40 -1.16
CA ILE A 339 -6.99 8.76 -2.33
C ILE A 339 -6.64 7.49 -3.09
N GLY A 340 -6.93 7.48 -4.39
CA GLY A 340 -6.56 6.38 -5.27
C GLY A 340 -5.04 6.31 -5.48
N MET A 341 -4.50 5.10 -5.49
CA MET A 341 -3.06 4.81 -5.70
C MET A 341 -2.86 3.59 -6.62
N HIS A 342 -1.61 3.13 -6.78
CA HIS A 342 -1.24 1.98 -7.61
C HIS A 342 -1.57 2.15 -9.11
N PHE A 343 -1.55 3.39 -9.59
CA PHE A 343 -1.75 3.73 -10.99
C PHE A 343 -0.79 4.85 -11.43
N GLY A 344 -0.81 5.19 -12.72
CA GLY A 344 -0.10 6.36 -13.25
C GLY A 344 1.43 6.28 -13.27
N THR A 345 2.03 5.14 -12.92
CA THR A 345 3.49 5.00 -12.75
C THR A 345 4.10 3.84 -13.53
N PHE A 346 3.60 2.62 -13.32
CA PHE A 346 4.01 1.41 -14.04
C PHE A 346 2.82 0.77 -14.75
N ARG A 347 3.09 0.02 -15.81
CA ARG A 347 2.11 -0.91 -16.40
C ARG A 347 2.52 -2.32 -16.01
N GLY A 348 1.73 -2.96 -15.15
CA GLY A 348 1.91 -4.36 -14.79
C GLY A 348 1.88 -5.29 -16.02
N ALA A 349 2.39 -6.51 -15.88
CA ALA A 349 2.56 -7.42 -17.03
C ALA A 349 1.25 -7.71 -17.78
N TYR A 350 0.14 -7.82 -17.07
CA TYR A 350 -1.20 -7.94 -17.67
C TYR A 350 -1.79 -6.59 -18.03
N SER A 351 -1.82 -5.62 -17.10
CA SER A 351 -2.46 -4.32 -17.33
C SER A 351 -1.86 -3.56 -18.52
N ALA A 352 -0.58 -3.79 -18.85
CA ALA A 352 0.04 -3.28 -20.07
C ALA A 352 -0.73 -3.62 -21.36
N GLU A 353 -1.40 -4.76 -21.41
CA GLU A 353 -2.09 -5.26 -22.61
C GLU A 353 -3.61 -5.03 -22.58
N PHE A 354 -4.19 -4.74 -21.41
CA PHE A 354 -5.65 -4.73 -21.21
C PHE A 354 -6.20 -3.45 -20.57
N GLU A 355 -5.35 -2.65 -19.92
CA GLU A 355 -5.72 -1.45 -19.16
C GLU A 355 -5.08 -0.21 -19.78
N PRO A 356 -5.85 0.67 -20.41
CA PRO A 356 -5.42 2.03 -20.71
C PRO A 356 -5.03 2.75 -19.41
N VAL A 357 -3.94 3.50 -19.44
CA VAL A 357 -3.38 4.15 -18.24
C VAL A 357 -4.26 5.27 -17.65
N THR A 358 -5.24 5.77 -18.39
CA THR A 358 -6.23 6.76 -17.93
C THR A 358 -7.43 6.11 -17.22
N GLU A 359 -7.74 4.87 -17.58
CA GLU A 359 -8.94 4.16 -17.14
C GLU A 359 -9.09 4.06 -15.61
N PRO A 360 -8.02 3.77 -14.81
CA PRO A 360 -8.13 3.76 -13.35
C PRO A 360 -8.74 5.05 -12.78
N SER A 361 -8.25 6.21 -13.23
CA SER A 361 -8.67 7.51 -12.72
C SER A 361 -10.07 7.90 -13.18
N GLU A 362 -10.42 7.55 -14.43
CA GLU A 362 -11.75 7.78 -15.00
C GLU A 362 -12.80 6.97 -14.23
N ARG A 363 -12.59 5.66 -14.10
CA ARG A 363 -13.51 4.77 -13.37
C ARG A 363 -13.61 5.10 -11.89
N TRP A 364 -12.52 5.53 -11.26
CA TRP A 364 -12.55 5.98 -9.87
C TRP A 364 -13.48 7.19 -9.67
N ARG A 365 -13.41 8.17 -10.58
CA ARG A 365 -14.30 9.34 -10.56
C ARG A 365 -15.76 8.97 -10.87
N GLU A 366 -15.98 8.23 -11.96
CA GLU A 366 -17.33 7.84 -12.38
C GLU A 366 -18.03 6.98 -11.32
N GLY A 367 -17.29 6.03 -10.73
CA GLY A 367 -17.77 5.21 -9.63
C GLY A 367 -18.17 6.05 -8.42
N ALA A 368 -17.32 7.01 -8.02
CA ALA A 368 -17.59 7.90 -6.90
C ALA A 368 -18.87 8.74 -7.11
N GLU A 369 -19.04 9.31 -8.30
CA GLU A 369 -20.21 10.12 -8.66
C GLU A 369 -21.49 9.27 -8.64
N LYS A 370 -21.43 8.06 -9.20
CA LYS A 370 -22.56 7.10 -9.18
C LYS A 370 -22.95 6.70 -7.76
N ASP A 371 -21.96 6.60 -6.89
CA ASP A 371 -22.11 6.22 -5.49
C ASP A 371 -22.52 7.38 -4.57
N GLY A 372 -22.63 8.59 -5.11
CA GLY A 372 -23.03 9.80 -4.39
C GLY A 372 -21.95 10.36 -3.47
N LEU A 373 -20.68 10.01 -3.67
CA LEU A 373 -19.55 10.48 -2.86
C LEU A 373 -19.03 11.82 -3.39
N GLU A 374 -18.71 12.74 -2.49
CA GLU A 374 -18.18 14.07 -2.84
C GLU A 374 -16.72 14.00 -3.31
N TRP A 375 -16.48 14.19 -4.62
CA TRP A 375 -15.13 14.22 -5.18
C TRP A 375 -14.26 15.35 -4.59
N GLY A 376 -13.04 15.01 -4.18
CA GLY A 376 -12.10 15.90 -3.51
C GLY A 376 -12.28 15.98 -1.99
N LYS A 377 -13.44 15.57 -1.46
CA LYS A 377 -13.76 15.58 -0.03
C LYS A 377 -13.75 14.17 0.57
N GLU A 378 -14.57 13.26 0.04
CA GLU A 378 -14.68 11.87 0.52
C GLU A 378 -13.79 10.93 -0.28
N VAL A 379 -13.64 11.18 -1.57
CA VAL A 379 -12.77 10.40 -2.45
C VAL A 379 -12.11 11.31 -3.46
N GLY A 380 -10.88 11.01 -3.86
CA GLY A 380 -10.19 11.82 -4.85
C GLY A 380 -8.89 11.22 -5.33
N LEU A 381 -8.11 12.06 -6.00
CA LEU A 381 -6.76 11.79 -6.47
C LEU A 381 -5.88 12.96 -6.06
N CYS A 382 -4.57 12.74 -6.11
CA CYS A 382 -3.58 13.79 -6.09
C CYS A 382 -2.59 13.56 -7.24
N ASP A 383 -1.85 14.60 -7.61
CA ASP A 383 -0.74 14.50 -8.55
C ASP A 383 0.50 13.87 -7.88
N ILE A 384 1.41 13.32 -8.68
CA ILE A 384 2.66 12.75 -8.17
C ILE A 384 3.53 13.90 -7.64
N GLY A 385 3.85 13.84 -6.35
CA GLY A 385 4.53 14.88 -5.58
C GLY A 385 3.60 15.77 -4.76
N GLU A 386 2.29 15.69 -4.97
CA GLU A 386 1.31 16.48 -4.21
C GLU A 386 1.07 15.84 -2.83
N SER A 387 0.79 16.71 -1.85
CA SER A 387 0.44 16.32 -0.49
C SER A 387 -1.04 16.54 -0.21
N VAL A 388 -1.67 15.55 0.43
CA VAL A 388 -3.00 15.65 1.04
C VAL A 388 -2.86 15.74 2.55
N VAL A 389 -3.55 16.70 3.17
CA VAL A 389 -3.58 16.88 4.64
C VAL A 389 -4.99 16.62 5.14
N VAL A 390 -5.14 15.82 6.20
CA VAL A 390 -6.43 15.49 6.84
C VAL A 390 -6.44 15.73 8.35
#